data_AF-A0A066WMP4-F1
#
_entry.id   AF-A0A066WMP4-F1
#
_cell.length_a   1.000
_cell.length_b   1.000
_cell.length_c   1.000
_cell.angle_alpha   90.00
_cell.angle_beta   90.00
_cell.angle_gamma   90.00
#
_symmetry.space_group_name_H-M   'P 1'
#
loop_
_entity.id
_entity.type
_entity.pdbx_description
1 polymer ?
#
loop_
_entity_poly.entity_id
_entity_poly.type
_entity_poly.pdbx_seq_one_letter_code
_entity_poly.pdbx_strand_id
1 'polypeptide(L)'
;MNNTIANTERFTVAYCTQPGYGTRLIPDGTLTSVHFVKTPNYVQVVANGDFTKINIAPGDEGGELDPHGDDGNGNPEGTLVYSRAFGNDSHGNPKQMHQWMQFISYSQACFRACVNNDAYDSALCQHIYDKMGCGWVMPSNYTVGAFDNCEGDNGDPPGVYGTSTWYQGDCGAACAPPAHDPPASSNCQNIASPMNKVMLPGMTTSTTMSSMTTSASSTNPSSGSGSSSSSSSNHSGAVGQVGTSSLGATALVVAAAIGAGALLL
;
A
#
# COMPACT_ATOMS: atom_id res chain seq x y z
N MET A 1 -17.59 -16.64 -13.51
CA MET A 1 -17.19 -16.70 -14.93
C MET A 1 -15.90 -15.93 -15.01
N ASN A 2 -14.83 -16.60 -15.40
CA ASN A 2 -13.50 -16.01 -15.35
C ASN A 2 -13.30 -15.22 -16.63
N ASN A 3 -12.98 -13.94 -16.50
CA ASN A 3 -12.89 -12.99 -17.61
C ASN A 3 -11.64 -12.14 -17.37
N THR A 4 -10.96 -11.68 -18.43
CA THR A 4 -9.69 -10.95 -18.26
C THR A 4 -9.93 -9.50 -17.89
N ILE A 5 -8.95 -8.86 -17.24
CA ILE A 5 -8.99 -7.43 -16.92
C ILE A 5 -9.28 -6.60 -18.16
N ALA A 6 -8.51 -6.78 -19.24
CA ALA A 6 -8.70 -6.08 -20.52
C ALA A 6 -10.06 -6.31 -21.21
N ASN A 7 -10.89 -7.26 -20.76
CA ASN A 7 -12.27 -7.48 -21.21
C ASN A 7 -13.33 -7.05 -20.17
N THR A 8 -12.92 -6.51 -19.02
CA THR A 8 -13.79 -6.18 -17.89
C THR A 8 -13.52 -4.84 -17.20
N GLU A 9 -12.46 -4.10 -17.54
CA GLU A 9 -12.00 -2.88 -16.86
C GLU A 9 -13.16 -1.98 -16.40
N ARG A 10 -14.08 -1.65 -17.31
CA ARG A 10 -15.31 -0.85 -17.12
C ARG A 10 -16.33 -1.39 -16.07
N PHE A 11 -16.37 -2.70 -15.82
CA PHE A 11 -17.46 -3.41 -15.11
C PHE A 11 -17.01 -4.44 -14.05
N THR A 12 -15.79 -4.31 -13.52
CA THR A 12 -15.26 -5.14 -12.44
C THR A 12 -16.01 -4.90 -11.08
N VAL A 13 -15.67 -5.52 -9.92
CA VAL A 13 -16.47 -5.36 -8.64
C VAL A 13 -15.68 -5.32 -7.29
N ALA A 14 -15.56 -4.14 -6.66
CA ALA A 14 -14.40 -3.72 -5.82
C ALA A 14 -14.07 -4.61 -4.62
N TYR A 15 -12.78 -4.79 -4.28
CA TYR A 15 -12.34 -5.54 -3.10
C TYR A 15 -11.43 -4.74 -2.14
N CYS A 16 -11.67 -4.86 -0.83
CA CYS A 16 -10.78 -4.38 0.23
C CYS A 16 -10.44 -5.51 1.21
N THR A 17 -9.35 -5.36 1.96
CA THR A 17 -9.02 -6.27 3.08
C THR A 17 -9.93 -6.12 4.31
N GLN A 18 -10.76 -5.08 4.37
CA GLN A 18 -11.57 -4.71 5.55
C GLN A 18 -13.00 -4.27 5.15
N PRO A 19 -14.01 -4.56 5.98
CA PRO A 19 -15.39 -4.09 5.75
C PRO A 19 -15.56 -2.61 6.13
N GLY A 20 -16.67 -2.02 5.68
CA GLY A 20 -17.06 -0.63 5.97
C GLY A 20 -16.91 0.33 4.79
N TYR A 21 -16.21 -0.08 3.73
CA TYR A 21 -15.94 0.73 2.53
C TYR A 21 -16.86 0.41 1.36
N GLY A 22 -18.00 -0.26 1.61
CA GLY A 22 -19.00 -0.70 0.61
C GLY A 22 -18.50 -1.68 -0.47
N THR A 23 -17.20 -1.95 -0.53
CA THR A 23 -16.56 -2.96 -1.38
C THR A 23 -16.90 -4.38 -0.93
N ARG A 24 -16.62 -5.35 -1.80
CA ARG A 24 -16.43 -6.76 -1.42
C ARG A 24 -15.20 -6.91 -0.54
N LEU A 25 -15.05 -8.10 0.04
CA LEU A 25 -13.92 -8.47 0.87
C LEU A 25 -13.00 -9.42 0.11
N ILE A 26 -11.70 -9.15 0.17
CA ILE A 26 -10.66 -10.08 -0.29
C ILE A 26 -10.73 -11.34 0.58
N PRO A 27 -10.86 -12.55 0.01
CA PRO A 27 -10.85 -13.79 0.79
C PRO A 27 -9.53 -14.00 1.53
N ASP A 28 -9.59 -14.59 2.73
CA ASP A 28 -8.39 -14.90 3.50
C ASP A 28 -7.50 -15.91 2.75
N GLY A 29 -6.19 -15.68 2.78
CA GLY A 29 -5.24 -16.45 1.97
C GLY A 29 -5.32 -16.18 0.46
N THR A 30 -5.94 -15.08 0.01
CA THR A 30 -5.71 -14.53 -1.34
C THR A 30 -4.34 -13.86 -1.42
N LEU A 31 -3.96 -13.06 -0.42
CA LEU A 31 -2.70 -12.30 -0.39
C LEU A 31 -1.58 -13.14 0.21
N THR A 32 -0.44 -13.23 -0.48
CA THR A 32 0.78 -13.92 -0.01
C THR A 32 1.93 -12.96 0.31
N SER A 33 1.85 -11.71 -0.15
CA SER A 33 2.60 -10.58 0.38
C SER A 33 1.84 -9.27 0.17
N VAL A 34 2.12 -8.26 1.00
CA VAL A 34 1.70 -6.86 0.79
C VAL A 34 2.81 -5.94 1.28
N HIS A 35 3.34 -5.10 0.41
CA HIS A 35 4.30 -4.06 0.73
C HIS A 35 3.65 -2.70 0.48
N PHE A 36 3.46 -1.92 1.55
CA PHE A 36 2.88 -0.57 1.50
C PHE A 36 3.98 0.46 1.70
N VAL A 37 4.02 1.48 0.85
CA VAL A 37 4.93 2.63 0.95
C VAL A 37 4.11 3.92 0.93
N LYS A 38 4.32 4.77 1.94
CA LYS A 38 3.96 6.19 1.86
C LYS A 38 5.20 7.01 1.49
N THR A 39 5.09 7.80 0.42
CA THR A 39 6.08 8.82 0.06
C THR A 39 5.54 10.23 0.34
N PRO A 40 6.32 11.30 0.13
CA PRO A 40 5.81 12.67 0.23
C PRO A 40 4.69 13.00 -0.77
N ASN A 41 4.67 12.37 -1.95
CA ASN A 41 3.77 12.75 -3.06
C ASN A 41 2.80 11.63 -3.53
N TYR A 42 2.97 10.37 -3.08
CA TYR A 42 2.02 9.29 -3.33
C TYR A 42 1.99 8.21 -2.23
N VAL A 43 0.91 7.45 -2.17
CA VAL A 43 0.91 6.12 -1.53
C VAL A 43 0.98 5.06 -2.61
N GLN A 44 1.80 4.04 -2.40
CA GLN A 44 1.90 2.87 -3.27
C GLN A 44 1.72 1.60 -2.45
N VAL A 45 1.05 0.61 -3.02
CA VAL A 45 0.92 -0.72 -2.45
C VAL A 45 1.20 -1.74 -3.54
N VAL A 46 2.00 -2.75 -3.24
CA VAL A 46 2.22 -3.90 -4.13
C VAL A 46 1.91 -5.19 -3.39
N ALA A 47 1.33 -6.16 -4.08
CA ALA A 47 0.87 -7.41 -3.49
C ALA A 47 1.06 -8.57 -4.46
N ASN A 48 1.49 -9.72 -3.94
CA ASN A 48 1.41 -10.99 -4.64
C ASN A 48 0.31 -11.85 -4.02
N GLY A 49 -0.27 -12.75 -4.80
CA GLY A 49 -1.40 -13.56 -4.33
C GLY A 49 -1.94 -14.55 -5.35
N ASP A 50 -3.16 -15.01 -5.07
CA ASP A 50 -4.00 -15.79 -5.98
C ASP A 50 -5.27 -14.98 -6.26
N PHE A 51 -5.18 -14.06 -7.22
CA PHE A 51 -6.27 -13.14 -7.53
C PHE A 51 -7.39 -13.81 -8.35
N THR A 52 -7.24 -15.08 -8.72
CA THR A 52 -8.37 -15.88 -9.25
C THR A 52 -9.51 -15.98 -8.24
N LYS A 53 -9.20 -15.92 -6.93
CA LYS A 53 -10.17 -15.81 -5.82
C LYS A 53 -11.00 -14.53 -5.82
N ILE A 54 -10.60 -13.50 -6.57
CA ILE A 54 -11.34 -12.24 -6.76
C ILE A 54 -11.78 -12.03 -8.23
N ASN A 55 -12.03 -13.14 -8.94
CA ASN A 55 -12.59 -13.19 -10.31
C ASN A 55 -11.63 -12.77 -11.44
N ILE A 56 -10.32 -12.67 -11.20
CA ILE A 56 -9.33 -12.58 -12.29
C ILE A 56 -9.20 -13.93 -13.00
N ALA A 57 -8.97 -13.95 -14.31
CA ALA A 57 -8.81 -15.21 -15.04
C ALA A 57 -7.44 -15.87 -14.75
N PRO A 58 -7.36 -17.19 -14.53
CA PRO A 58 -6.09 -17.90 -14.39
C PRO A 58 -5.23 -17.73 -15.65
N GLY A 59 -4.00 -17.25 -15.49
CA GLY A 59 -3.11 -16.93 -16.61
C GLY A 59 -3.36 -15.57 -17.26
N ASP A 60 -4.25 -14.72 -16.71
CA ASP A 60 -4.39 -13.33 -17.13
C ASP A 60 -3.17 -12.52 -16.69
N GLU A 61 -2.37 -12.09 -17.66
CA GLU A 61 -1.16 -11.28 -17.42
C GLU A 61 -1.49 -9.86 -16.95
N GLY A 62 -2.74 -9.42 -17.11
CA GLY A 62 -3.31 -8.24 -16.49
C GLY A 62 -3.53 -7.05 -17.42
N GLY A 63 -3.91 -5.92 -16.82
CA GLY A 63 -4.09 -4.62 -17.46
C GLY A 63 -4.15 -3.51 -16.41
N GLU A 64 -4.28 -2.27 -16.88
CA GLU A 64 -4.45 -1.08 -16.03
C GLU A 64 -5.92 -0.84 -15.68
N LEU A 65 -6.15 -0.12 -14.59
CA LEU A 65 -7.40 0.44 -14.14
C LEU A 65 -7.10 1.85 -13.60
N ASP A 66 -7.83 2.86 -14.05
CA ASP A 66 -7.48 4.27 -13.83
C ASP A 66 -8.73 5.21 -13.82
N PRO A 67 -8.59 6.50 -13.48
CA PRO A 67 -9.72 7.45 -13.42
C PRO A 67 -10.08 8.14 -14.76
N HIS A 68 -9.43 7.84 -15.89
CA HIS A 68 -9.57 8.54 -17.18
C HIS A 68 -9.92 7.65 -18.37
N GLY A 69 -9.99 6.32 -18.22
CA GLY A 69 -10.27 5.37 -19.31
C GLY A 69 -11.38 5.77 -20.30
N ASP A 70 -11.09 5.59 -21.59
CA ASP A 70 -11.84 5.81 -22.86
C ASP A 70 -12.91 6.91 -22.95
N ASP A 71 -13.93 6.91 -22.08
CA ASP A 71 -15.02 7.91 -22.09
C ASP A 71 -14.92 8.96 -20.96
N GLY A 72 -13.86 8.91 -20.17
CA GLY A 72 -13.53 9.89 -19.14
C GLY A 72 -14.26 9.70 -17.80
N ASN A 73 -14.97 8.57 -17.62
CA ASN A 73 -15.64 8.22 -16.35
C ASN A 73 -14.82 7.26 -15.47
N GLY A 74 -13.64 6.84 -15.95
CA GLY A 74 -12.76 5.85 -15.34
C GLY A 74 -13.08 4.41 -15.75
N ASN A 75 -12.06 3.56 -15.72
CA ASN A 75 -12.06 2.13 -16.01
C ASN A 75 -11.59 1.39 -14.74
N PRO A 76 -12.39 1.37 -13.65
CA PRO A 76 -13.85 1.19 -13.68
C PRO A 76 -14.65 2.44 -13.32
N GLU A 77 -15.84 2.57 -13.93
CA GLU A 77 -16.68 3.76 -13.82
C GLU A 77 -16.99 4.17 -12.38
N GLY A 78 -16.79 5.45 -12.06
CA GLY A 78 -17.19 6.01 -10.76
C GLY A 78 -16.36 5.49 -9.57
N THR A 79 -15.17 4.95 -9.81
CA THR A 79 -14.25 4.52 -8.75
C THR A 79 -13.68 5.75 -8.03
N LEU A 80 -13.99 5.89 -6.73
CA LEU A 80 -13.52 6.98 -5.90
C LEU A 80 -12.48 6.47 -4.89
N VAL A 81 -11.26 7.00 -4.96
CA VAL A 81 -10.13 6.62 -4.12
C VAL A 81 -9.88 7.72 -3.10
N TYR A 82 -9.66 7.34 -1.84
CA TYR A 82 -9.38 8.25 -0.74
C TYR A 82 -8.15 7.79 0.05
N SER A 83 -7.43 8.71 0.68
CA SER A 83 -6.31 8.41 1.57
C SER A 83 -6.30 9.27 2.85
N ARG A 84 -5.75 8.72 3.93
CA ARG A 84 -5.42 9.46 5.17
C ARG A 84 -3.94 9.82 5.30
N ALA A 85 -3.05 9.23 4.50
CA ALA A 85 -1.60 9.46 4.54
C ALA A 85 -1.23 10.94 4.43
N PHE A 86 -2.02 11.70 3.68
CA PHE A 86 -1.83 13.13 3.39
C PHE A 86 -2.71 14.04 4.25
N GLY A 87 -3.26 13.52 5.34
CA GLY A 87 -4.22 14.20 6.21
C GLY A 87 -5.63 14.21 5.62
N ASN A 88 -6.48 15.06 6.20
CA ASN A 88 -7.89 15.20 5.83
C ASN A 88 -8.14 16.37 4.87
N ASP A 89 -9.34 16.41 4.29
CA ASP A 89 -9.89 17.54 3.55
C ASP A 89 -10.32 18.70 4.49
N SER A 90 -10.88 19.77 3.91
CA SER A 90 -11.43 20.92 4.63
C SER A 90 -12.66 20.63 5.51
N HIS A 91 -13.20 19.41 5.46
CA HIS A 91 -14.39 18.97 6.19
C HIS A 91 -14.08 17.88 7.23
N GLY A 92 -12.83 17.42 7.31
CA GLY A 92 -12.38 16.37 8.23
C GLY A 92 -12.50 14.94 7.68
N ASN A 93 -12.81 14.76 6.40
CA ASN A 93 -12.82 13.47 5.71
C ASN A 93 -11.42 13.09 5.20
N PRO A 94 -11.14 11.82 4.89
CA PRO A 94 -9.99 11.43 4.07
C PRO A 94 -9.94 12.20 2.74
N LYS A 95 -8.75 12.57 2.27
CA LYS A 95 -8.59 13.27 0.99
C LYS A 95 -8.90 12.36 -0.19
N GLN A 96 -9.64 12.87 -1.18
CA GLN A 96 -9.85 12.16 -2.44
C GLN A 96 -8.62 12.24 -3.34
N MET A 97 -8.10 11.07 -3.72
CA MET A 97 -6.94 10.91 -4.58
C MET A 97 -7.43 10.85 -6.03
N HIS A 98 -7.30 11.96 -6.75
CA HIS A 98 -7.88 12.13 -8.09
C HIS A 98 -7.01 11.54 -9.21
N GLN A 99 -5.74 11.28 -8.95
CA GLN A 99 -4.86 10.52 -9.84
C GLN A 99 -4.41 9.26 -9.14
N TRP A 100 -4.70 8.12 -9.75
CA TRP A 100 -4.29 6.81 -9.28
C TRP A 100 -4.13 5.87 -10.47
N MET A 101 -3.25 4.89 -10.33
CA MET A 101 -3.06 3.79 -11.29
C MET A 101 -3.21 2.48 -10.50
N GLN A 102 -3.89 1.49 -11.05
CA GLN A 102 -3.81 0.12 -10.56
C GLN A 102 -3.54 -0.84 -11.72
N PHE A 103 -2.60 -1.77 -11.53
CA PHE A 103 -2.45 -2.92 -12.41
C PHE A 103 -2.72 -4.20 -11.63
N ILE A 104 -3.37 -5.18 -12.25
CA ILE A 104 -3.64 -6.48 -11.64
C ILE A 104 -3.64 -7.60 -12.67
N SER A 105 -2.93 -8.68 -12.33
CA SER A 105 -2.86 -9.96 -13.03
C SER A 105 -3.40 -11.09 -12.14
N TYR A 106 -3.38 -12.33 -12.63
CA TYR A 106 -3.83 -13.49 -11.83
C TYR A 106 -3.02 -13.72 -10.54
N SER A 107 -1.78 -13.18 -10.45
CA SER A 107 -0.83 -13.45 -9.35
C SER A 107 -0.20 -12.21 -8.70
N GLN A 108 -0.29 -11.04 -9.32
CA GLN A 108 0.30 -9.79 -8.82
C GLN A 108 -0.69 -8.62 -8.97
N ALA A 109 -0.68 -7.71 -7.99
CA ALA A 109 -1.40 -6.45 -8.05
C ALA A 109 -0.50 -5.32 -7.53
N CYS A 110 -0.70 -4.12 -8.06
CA CYS A 110 -0.05 -2.91 -7.57
C CYS A 110 -0.97 -1.71 -7.77
N PHE A 111 -0.91 -0.76 -6.83
CA PHE A 111 -1.76 0.41 -6.78
C PHE A 111 -0.92 1.62 -6.36
N ARG A 112 -1.02 2.75 -7.06
CA ARG A 112 -0.43 4.04 -6.66
C ARG A 112 -1.51 5.12 -6.70
N ALA A 113 -1.57 5.96 -5.67
CA ALA A 113 -2.41 7.17 -5.64
C ALA A 113 -1.56 8.40 -5.31
N CYS A 114 -1.56 9.37 -6.22
CA CYS A 114 -0.74 10.59 -6.15
C CYS A 114 -1.56 11.77 -5.61
N VAL A 115 -0.93 12.67 -4.85
CA VAL A 115 -1.62 13.83 -4.24
C VAL A 115 -2.06 14.85 -5.30
N ASN A 116 -1.34 14.91 -6.44
CA ASN A 116 -1.68 15.70 -7.62
C ASN A 116 -1.78 17.22 -7.38
N ASN A 117 -0.77 17.79 -6.73
CA ASN A 117 -0.64 19.25 -6.54
C ASN A 117 0.00 19.95 -7.74
N ASP A 118 0.89 19.26 -8.47
CA ASP A 118 1.67 19.80 -9.58
C ASP A 118 1.91 18.76 -10.70
N ALA A 119 2.65 19.16 -11.73
CA ALA A 119 2.93 18.33 -12.90
C ALA A 119 3.86 17.12 -12.62
N TYR A 120 4.68 17.16 -11.56
CA TYR A 120 5.48 15.99 -11.14
C TYR A 120 4.59 14.98 -10.42
N ASP A 121 3.68 15.43 -9.56
CA ASP A 121 2.65 14.55 -8.97
C ASP A 121 1.76 13.91 -10.05
N SER A 122 1.37 14.67 -11.09
CA SER A 122 0.66 14.12 -12.25
C SER A 122 1.51 13.11 -13.01
N ALA A 123 2.80 13.38 -13.21
CA ALA A 123 3.71 12.48 -13.90
C ALA A 123 3.95 11.16 -13.15
N LEU A 124 3.86 11.17 -11.82
CA LEU A 124 3.96 9.97 -10.98
C LEU A 124 2.76 9.01 -11.11
N CYS A 125 1.61 9.47 -11.62
CA CYS A 125 0.43 8.67 -11.92
C CYS A 125 -0.03 8.92 -13.36
N GLN A 126 0.60 8.25 -14.33
CA GLN A 126 0.38 8.42 -15.78
C GLN A 126 -0.22 7.18 -16.44
N HIS A 127 -1.48 7.32 -16.83
CA HIS A 127 -2.33 6.27 -17.43
C HIS A 127 -2.14 6.23 -18.96
N ILE A 128 -0.90 5.95 -19.39
CA ILE A 128 -0.49 5.79 -20.80
C ILE A 128 0.45 4.59 -21.02
N TYR A 129 0.56 3.74 -20.00
CA TYR A 129 1.51 2.62 -19.92
C TYR A 129 0.80 1.30 -19.60
N ASP A 130 -0.46 1.20 -19.98
CA ASP A 130 -1.45 0.19 -19.63
C ASP A 130 -1.03 -1.27 -19.90
N LYS A 131 -0.12 -1.48 -20.87
CA LYS A 131 0.47 -2.78 -21.22
C LYS A 131 1.89 -3.04 -20.65
N MET A 132 2.42 -2.19 -19.75
CA MET A 132 3.75 -2.34 -19.15
C MET A 132 3.74 -3.10 -17.81
N GLY A 133 2.63 -3.06 -17.07
CA GLY A 133 2.45 -3.83 -15.85
C GLY A 133 3.25 -3.33 -14.63
N CYS A 134 2.98 -3.99 -13.50
CA CYS A 134 3.41 -3.57 -12.16
C CYS A 134 4.91 -3.31 -12.02
N GLY A 135 5.76 -4.25 -12.42
CA GLY A 135 7.21 -4.14 -12.25
C GLY A 135 7.87 -2.99 -13.03
N TRP A 136 7.20 -2.42 -14.03
CA TRP A 136 7.71 -1.31 -14.84
C TRP A 136 7.08 0.04 -14.47
N VAL A 137 5.76 0.10 -14.26
CA VAL A 137 5.04 1.34 -13.90
C VAL A 137 5.18 1.68 -12.41
N MET A 138 5.25 0.66 -11.55
CA MET A 138 5.40 0.79 -10.09
C MET A 138 6.56 -0.06 -9.54
N PRO A 139 7.83 0.27 -9.85
CA PRO A 139 8.99 -0.36 -9.22
C PRO A 139 8.89 -0.34 -7.68
N SER A 140 9.15 -1.49 -7.04
CA SER A 140 8.88 -1.69 -5.62
C SER A 140 9.45 -3.01 -5.08
N ASN A 141 9.32 -3.27 -3.79
CA ASN A 141 9.67 -4.57 -3.18
C ASN A 141 8.55 -5.60 -3.38
N TYR A 142 8.67 -6.44 -4.41
CA TYR A 142 7.73 -7.53 -4.72
C TYR A 142 8.03 -8.85 -3.97
N THR A 143 8.72 -8.82 -2.82
CA THR A 143 9.09 -10.04 -2.06
C THR A 143 7.87 -10.80 -1.54
N VAL A 144 7.74 -12.07 -1.92
CA VAL A 144 6.68 -12.98 -1.46
C VAL A 144 6.90 -13.39 0.00
N GLY A 145 5.83 -13.47 0.79
CA GLY A 145 5.87 -13.78 2.23
C GLY A 145 6.10 -12.60 3.16
N ALA A 146 6.43 -11.41 2.62
CA ALA A 146 6.55 -10.17 3.39
C ALA A 146 5.19 -9.47 3.54
N PHE A 147 4.93 -8.90 4.71
CA PHE A 147 3.80 -8.00 4.96
C PHE A 147 4.32 -6.81 5.75
N ASP A 148 4.43 -5.64 5.12
CA ASP A 148 5.04 -4.47 5.76
C ASP A 148 4.39 -3.13 5.37
N ASN A 149 4.74 -2.11 6.14
CA ASN A 149 4.31 -0.72 6.01
C ASN A 149 5.52 0.18 6.21
N CYS A 150 5.94 0.88 5.15
CA CYS A 150 7.16 1.67 5.07
C CYS A 150 6.87 3.15 4.76
N GLU A 151 7.82 4.00 5.12
CA GLU A 151 8.01 5.31 4.47
C GLU A 151 8.96 5.12 3.27
N GLY A 152 8.93 6.00 2.28
CA GLY A 152 9.85 5.91 1.15
C GLY A 152 10.03 7.22 0.40
N ASP A 153 11.10 7.28 -0.39
CA ASP A 153 11.35 8.38 -1.32
C ASP A 153 10.37 8.31 -2.50
N ASN A 154 10.13 9.44 -3.16
CA ASN A 154 9.43 9.43 -4.44
C ASN A 154 10.31 8.75 -5.51
N GLY A 155 9.68 7.96 -6.38
CA GLY A 155 10.34 7.46 -7.58
C GLY A 155 10.44 8.47 -8.72
N ASP A 156 10.98 8.00 -9.83
CA ASP A 156 10.86 8.66 -11.13
C ASP A 156 9.43 8.46 -11.69
N PRO A 157 8.91 9.42 -12.47
CA PRO A 157 7.74 9.22 -13.31
C PRO A 157 7.98 8.10 -14.35
N PRO A 158 7.04 7.14 -14.53
CA PRO A 158 7.20 6.08 -15.51
C PRO A 158 7.46 6.63 -16.92
N GLY A 159 8.46 6.05 -17.60
CA GLY A 159 8.87 6.41 -18.95
C GLY A 159 9.69 7.69 -19.10
N VAL A 160 10.01 8.41 -18.01
CA VAL A 160 10.75 9.69 -18.06
C VAL A 160 12.23 9.47 -17.71
N TYR A 161 13.05 9.29 -18.74
CA TYR A 161 14.47 9.04 -18.63
C TYR A 161 15.27 10.34 -18.80
N GLY A 162 15.55 11.02 -17.69
CA GLY A 162 16.33 12.25 -17.63
C GLY A 162 15.61 13.43 -18.30
N THR A 163 15.96 13.74 -19.55
CA THR A 163 15.30 14.79 -20.37
C THR A 163 14.55 14.21 -21.57
N SER A 164 14.25 12.91 -21.55
CA SER A 164 13.51 12.22 -22.60
C SER A 164 12.33 11.44 -22.02
N THR A 165 11.24 11.36 -22.77
CA THR A 165 10.07 10.54 -22.43
C THR A 165 9.90 9.50 -23.53
N TRP A 166 9.72 8.24 -23.14
CA TRP A 166 9.33 7.15 -24.04
C TRP A 166 7.82 6.93 -23.96
N TYR A 167 7.15 6.70 -25.09
CA TYR A 167 5.70 6.47 -25.13
C TYR A 167 5.40 5.05 -25.59
N GLN A 168 4.43 4.38 -24.96
CA GLN A 168 4.05 3.01 -25.33
C GLN A 168 3.61 2.89 -26.79
N GLY A 169 3.05 3.95 -27.37
CA GLY A 169 2.66 4.01 -28.78
C GLY A 169 3.82 3.99 -29.78
N ASP A 170 5.07 4.27 -29.37
CA ASP A 170 6.21 4.40 -30.28
C ASP A 170 6.55 3.06 -30.97
N CYS A 171 6.58 1.98 -30.19
CA CYS A 171 6.84 0.61 -30.66
C CYS A 171 6.40 -0.50 -29.68
N GLY A 172 5.58 -0.17 -28.68
CA GLY A 172 5.07 -1.11 -27.68
C GLY A 172 6.13 -1.61 -26.68
N ALA A 173 5.72 -2.48 -25.75
CA ALA A 173 6.59 -3.00 -24.69
C ALA A 173 7.89 -3.67 -25.20
N ALA A 174 7.92 -4.15 -26.45
CA ALA A 174 9.09 -4.76 -27.08
C ALA A 174 10.30 -3.81 -27.27
N CYS A 175 10.09 -2.49 -27.18
CA CYS A 175 11.15 -1.48 -27.27
C CYS A 175 11.26 -0.59 -26.03
N ALA A 176 10.49 -0.88 -24.97
CA ALA A 176 10.50 -0.09 -23.76
C ALA A 176 11.91 -0.09 -23.13
N PRO A 177 12.42 1.07 -22.67
CA PRO A 177 13.62 1.10 -21.85
C PRO A 177 13.39 0.35 -20.53
N PRO A 178 14.46 -0.01 -19.79
CA PRO A 178 14.33 -0.67 -18.49
C PRO A 178 13.41 0.07 -17.53
N ALA A 179 12.75 -0.67 -16.64
CA ALA A 179 12.06 -0.08 -15.50
C ALA A 179 13.02 0.80 -14.68
N HIS A 180 12.50 1.82 -14.02
CA HIS A 180 13.27 2.59 -13.04
C HIS A 180 13.60 1.71 -11.82
N ASP A 181 14.68 2.02 -11.11
CA ASP A 181 15.01 1.32 -9.87
C ASP A 181 13.91 1.54 -8.81
N PRO A 182 13.58 0.53 -7.98
CA PRO A 182 12.65 0.70 -6.86
C PRO A 182 13.08 1.85 -5.92
N PRO A 183 12.19 2.81 -5.59
CA PRO A 183 12.52 3.91 -4.70
C PRO A 183 12.93 3.42 -3.31
N ALA A 184 13.87 4.14 -2.67
CA ALA A 184 14.37 3.76 -1.36
C ALA A 184 13.23 3.76 -0.33
N SER A 185 13.15 2.67 0.45
CA SER A 185 12.15 2.48 1.51
C SER A 185 12.84 2.44 2.87
N SER A 186 12.20 3.02 3.88
CA SER A 186 12.72 3.20 5.24
C SER A 186 11.62 3.06 6.29
N ASN A 187 12.01 2.99 7.57
CA ASN A 187 11.11 2.87 8.72
C ASN A 187 10.09 1.71 8.66
N CYS A 188 10.31 0.72 7.78
CA CYS A 188 9.44 -0.41 7.53
C CYS A 188 9.06 -1.18 8.80
N GLN A 189 7.76 -1.29 9.05
CA GLN A 189 7.18 -2.09 10.12
C GLN A 189 6.53 -3.35 9.54
N ASN A 190 6.93 -4.52 10.01
CA ASN A 190 6.23 -5.77 9.68
C ASN A 190 4.81 -5.72 10.28
N ILE A 191 3.80 -5.98 9.45
CA ILE A 191 2.39 -6.06 9.85
C ILE A 191 1.89 -7.51 9.75
N ALA A 192 0.81 -7.83 10.46
CA ALA A 192 0.13 -9.11 10.26
C ALA A 192 -0.49 -9.17 8.86
N SER A 193 -0.56 -10.37 8.27
CA SER A 193 -1.29 -10.58 7.01
C SER A 193 -2.73 -10.06 7.13
N PRO A 194 -3.24 -9.26 6.18
CA PRO A 194 -4.58 -8.70 6.27
C PRO A 194 -5.65 -9.80 6.25
N MET A 195 -6.33 -9.98 7.38
CA MET A 195 -7.50 -10.86 7.49
C MET A 195 -8.79 -10.06 7.30
N ASN A 196 -9.69 -10.57 6.47
CA ASN A 196 -11.04 -10.03 6.39
C ASN A 196 -11.78 -10.33 7.70
N LYS A 197 -12.40 -9.31 8.32
CA LYS A 197 -13.01 -9.44 9.66
C LYS A 197 -14.38 -10.14 9.68
N VAL A 198 -14.65 -11.00 8.70
CA VAL A 198 -15.80 -11.91 8.77
C VAL A 198 -15.44 -13.01 9.76
N MET A 199 -16.10 -13.02 10.92
CA MET A 199 -15.92 -14.12 11.87
C MET A 199 -16.42 -15.41 11.23
N LEU A 200 -15.49 -16.27 10.81
CA LEU A 200 -15.77 -17.65 10.46
C LEU A 200 -16.46 -18.31 11.68
N PRO A 201 -17.65 -18.91 11.53
CA PRO A 201 -18.40 -19.48 12.64
C PRO A 201 -17.64 -20.68 13.23
N GLY A 202 -16.87 -20.42 14.29
CA GLY A 202 -16.01 -21.40 14.96
C GLY A 202 -14.63 -20.85 15.38
N MET A 203 -14.16 -19.72 14.84
CA MET A 203 -12.84 -19.20 15.20
C MET A 203 -12.87 -18.39 16.50
N THR A 204 -12.62 -19.07 17.63
CA THR A 204 -12.42 -18.44 18.94
C THR A 204 -11.18 -17.53 18.94
N THR A 205 -11.34 -16.28 19.35
CA THR A 205 -10.24 -15.32 19.47
C THR A 205 -9.30 -15.68 20.62
N SER A 206 -8.25 -16.45 20.34
CA SER A 206 -7.13 -16.67 21.25
C SER A 206 -6.28 -15.41 21.36
N THR A 207 -6.68 -14.48 22.23
CA THR A 207 -5.96 -13.24 22.51
C THR A 207 -4.70 -13.51 23.35
N THR A 208 -3.69 -14.15 22.75
CA THR A 208 -2.35 -14.30 23.35
C THR A 208 -1.63 -12.97 23.36
N MET A 209 -1.94 -12.14 24.36
CA MET A 209 -1.10 -11.02 24.78
C MET A 209 0.23 -11.57 25.31
N SER A 210 1.27 -11.52 24.48
CA SER A 210 2.65 -11.82 24.89
C SER A 210 3.21 -10.69 25.77
N SER A 211 2.73 -10.62 27.01
CA SER A 211 3.21 -9.70 28.03
C SER A 211 4.68 -9.97 28.35
N MET A 212 5.59 -9.19 27.76
CA MET A 212 7.01 -9.23 28.08
C MET A 212 7.26 -8.71 29.50
N THR A 213 7.22 -9.61 30.49
CA THR A 213 7.61 -9.29 31.87
C THR A 213 9.12 -9.23 32.01
N THR A 214 9.67 -8.02 32.10
CA THR A 214 11.08 -7.75 32.38
C THR A 214 11.44 -8.05 33.84
N SER A 215 11.59 -9.34 34.16
CA SER A 215 12.04 -9.81 35.47
C SER A 215 13.50 -9.43 35.74
N ALA A 216 13.71 -8.23 36.29
CA ALA A 216 14.99 -7.86 36.88
C ALA A 216 15.34 -8.84 38.01
N SER A 217 16.58 -9.34 38.01
CA SER A 217 17.09 -10.25 39.06
C SER A 217 18.50 -9.84 39.44
N SER A 218 18.68 -9.45 40.70
CA SER A 218 19.91 -8.83 41.21
C SER A 218 20.82 -9.85 41.89
N THR A 219 22.04 -10.00 41.39
CA THR A 219 23.12 -10.74 42.09
C THR A 219 24.44 -9.97 42.03
N ASN A 220 24.84 -9.41 43.16
CA ASN A 220 26.20 -8.92 43.43
C ASN A 220 26.94 -10.01 44.24
N PRO A 221 28.28 -10.14 44.11
CA PRO A 221 29.14 -9.37 45.02
C PRO A 221 30.49 -8.87 44.44
N SER A 222 30.94 -7.73 44.98
CA SER A 222 32.32 -7.22 45.17
C SER A 222 33.50 -7.97 44.47
N SER A 223 34.42 -7.28 43.79
CA SER A 223 35.30 -6.24 44.38
C SER A 223 36.24 -5.59 43.33
N GLY A 224 36.78 -4.39 43.59
CA GLY A 224 37.80 -3.74 42.74
C GLY A 224 37.82 -2.21 42.84
N SER A 225 38.86 -1.64 43.45
CA SER A 225 38.95 -0.22 43.84
C SER A 225 39.23 0.77 42.69
N GLY A 226 38.67 1.99 42.75
CA GLY A 226 39.06 3.12 41.89
C GLY A 226 38.34 4.45 42.21
N SER A 227 39.10 5.50 42.53
CA SER A 227 38.64 6.90 42.75
C SER A 227 38.65 7.70 41.42
N SER A 228 37.89 8.78 41.18
CA SER A 228 36.72 9.46 41.81
C SER A 228 36.21 10.52 40.79
N SER A 229 35.49 11.65 41.01
CA SER A 229 34.93 12.42 42.15
C SER A 229 34.03 13.55 41.60
N SER A 230 33.09 14.11 42.41
CA SER A 230 32.23 15.31 42.15
C SER A 230 31.26 15.25 40.93
N SER A 231 30.08 15.88 40.90
CA SER A 231 29.33 16.73 41.87
C SER A 231 27.81 16.74 41.57
N SER A 232 27.00 17.22 42.55
CA SER A 232 25.57 17.61 42.51
C SER A 232 24.91 17.90 41.13
N SER A 233 23.62 17.61 40.90
CA SER A 233 22.47 18.19 41.65
C SER A 233 21.10 17.51 41.38
N ASN A 234 20.09 17.82 42.21
CA ASN A 234 18.67 17.45 42.00
C ASN A 234 17.98 18.32 40.93
N HIS A 235 16.93 17.79 40.28
CA HIS A 235 15.64 18.49 40.07
C HIS A 235 14.50 17.47 39.89
N SER A 236 13.24 17.91 40.06
CA SER A 236 12.06 17.03 40.23
C SER A 236 10.89 17.36 39.30
N GLY A 237 10.08 16.34 38.98
CA GLY A 237 8.79 16.45 38.29
C GLY A 237 8.86 16.08 36.80
N ALA A 238 7.76 15.69 36.15
CA ALA A 238 6.46 15.22 36.64
C ALA A 238 5.78 14.39 35.54
N VAL A 239 4.79 13.56 35.90
CA VAL A 239 4.08 12.65 34.97
C VAL A 239 3.48 13.36 33.74
N GLY A 240 3.78 12.83 32.55
CA GLY A 240 3.10 13.13 31.29
C GLY A 240 2.49 11.85 30.71
N GLN A 241 1.19 11.90 30.40
CA GLN A 241 0.39 10.72 30.03
C GLN A 241 0.57 10.36 28.55
N VAL A 242 1.26 9.25 28.25
CA VAL A 242 1.43 8.75 26.88
C VAL A 242 0.09 8.21 26.37
N GLY A 243 -0.57 8.96 25.48
CA GLY A 243 -1.75 8.49 24.75
C GLY A 243 -1.35 7.37 23.79
N THR A 244 -2.00 6.21 23.90
CA THR A 244 -1.76 5.08 23.00
C THR A 244 -2.37 5.34 21.63
N SER A 245 -1.59 5.90 20.70
CA SER A 245 -1.95 6.02 19.29
C SER A 245 -2.16 4.63 18.69
N SER A 246 -3.40 4.20 18.53
CA SER A 246 -3.74 2.94 17.86
C SER A 246 -3.44 3.06 16.37
N LEU A 247 -2.29 2.53 15.94
CA LEU A 247 -1.95 2.40 14.52
C LEU A 247 -3.02 1.52 13.83
N GLY A 248 -3.86 2.17 13.02
CA GLY A 248 -4.93 1.51 12.29
C GLY A 248 -4.38 0.54 11.24
N ALA A 249 -5.12 -0.55 10.98
CA ALA A 249 -4.70 -1.56 10.02
C ALA A 249 -4.85 -1.08 8.57
N THR A 250 -3.78 -1.17 7.79
CA THR A 250 -3.73 -0.81 6.37
C THR A 250 -4.82 -1.55 5.59
N ALA A 251 -5.72 -0.78 4.98
CA ALA A 251 -6.64 -1.29 3.99
C ALA A 251 -5.92 -1.31 2.63
N LEU A 252 -5.52 -2.50 2.17
CA LEU A 252 -5.15 -2.70 0.77
C LEU A 252 -6.45 -2.69 -0.03
N VAL A 253 -6.49 -1.79 -1.01
CA VAL A 253 -7.51 -1.74 -2.05
C VAL A 253 -7.00 -2.61 -3.19
N VAL A 254 -7.73 -3.68 -3.51
CA VAL A 254 -7.57 -4.39 -4.78
C VAL A 254 -8.85 -4.12 -5.56
N ALA A 255 -8.91 -2.92 -6.16
CA ALA A 255 -10.01 -2.53 -7.00
C ALA A 255 -9.96 -3.30 -8.33
N ALA A 256 -10.91 -2.97 -9.20
CA ALA A 256 -11.71 -3.85 -10.04
C ALA A 256 -13.14 -3.69 -9.48
N ALA A 257 -13.95 -2.69 -9.89
CA ALA A 257 -14.86 -1.93 -9.00
C ALA A 257 -16.38 -1.74 -9.35
N ILE A 258 -17.25 -1.76 -8.31
CA ILE A 258 -18.58 -1.11 -8.30
C ILE A 258 -18.81 -0.49 -6.92
N GLY A 259 -19.15 0.82 -6.90
CA GLY A 259 -20.17 1.34 -6.00
C GLY A 259 -19.83 1.68 -4.55
N ALA A 260 -18.56 1.91 -4.18
CA ALA A 260 -18.22 2.62 -2.94
C ALA A 260 -16.78 3.14 -2.89
N GLY A 261 -16.54 4.13 -2.02
CA GLY A 261 -15.25 4.81 -1.87
C GLY A 261 -14.20 3.96 -1.16
N ALA A 262 -13.06 3.75 -1.83
CA ALA A 262 -11.94 2.98 -1.31
C ALA A 262 -11.05 3.85 -0.40
N LEU A 263 -10.63 3.35 0.76
CA LEU A 263 -9.77 4.09 1.70
C LEU A 263 -8.41 3.42 1.85
N LEU A 264 -7.36 4.14 1.45
CA LEU A 264 -5.98 3.90 1.86
C LEU A 264 -5.72 4.65 3.17
N LEU A 265 -4.82 4.15 4.03
CA LEU A 265 -4.44 4.89 5.24
C LEU A 265 -3.51 6.06 4.97
#